data_AF-A0A926G1A5-F1
#
_entry.id   AF-A0A926G1A5-F1
#
_cell.length_a   1.000
_cell.length_b   1.000
_cell.length_c   1.000
_cell.angle_alpha   90.00
_cell.angle_beta   90.00
_cell.angle_gamma   90.00
#
_symmetry.space_group_name_H-M   'P 1'
#
loop_
_entity.id
_entity.type
_entity.pdbx_description
1 polymer ?
#
loop_
_entity_poly.entity_id
_entity_poly.type
_entity_poly.pdbx_seq_one_letter_code
_entity_poly.pdbx_strand_id
1 'polypeptide(L)'
;MRIAILALLAGALATGNSDYGRGEKGVVPTRAPVPPSECKAYAAYDRDMELPGYLIRTSAGERTCVPFTSARFQPPKDYRGTDYYVDEFTDAKLRERWETCKKDKSCHDRVFEQVMKRHPPNREYALADKHGRFLLGKIDERGGDTDLATVRRPGFFARAPYSEPIAAVDADTSIVEFTVPVEAYERIHRKMSGDIRIRGWYIRGKGIDDGKGGRKRALIIHSGGGGDRIAAIDDPMDVAYTVDPKTGVTIPNDDWPNATTGVQGQRKWRAAWRELHDAGFDVLALDRRGIGISGGYSDTNTLQQGRDLLDAVAALRTGKGMRVLSPDGKLTKGMAAVAALRGDAPGPLPVMFSGSSRGTMASGWAMTMNFDKDCSYDLAKISCTAPRRDPTVKGAILTAEFSSGVGYLPRETSPKDDGRGPGRDRGLFIGGIEMEHNIVFFPSSAILASMHKWPSIFLARGLWCYADSLEGSIDSYGRVNGPKELVVVRGPHPFAVWPDEERARVVERMIAYGRAVTFGRKSIPGGRPWSDMKQLVATTSDVWEPSTKPTVIP
;
A
#
# COMPACT_ATOMS: atom_id res chain seq x y z
N MET A 1 -40.91 -39.44 51.02
CA MET A 1 -40.08 -40.04 52.09
C MET A 1 -39.20 -41.12 51.48
N ARG A 2 -37.95 -40.81 51.15
CA ARG A 2 -36.80 -41.72 51.03
C ARG A 2 -35.57 -40.86 50.73
N ILE A 3 -34.65 -40.89 51.69
CA ILE A 3 -33.36 -40.22 51.73
C ILE A 3 -32.37 -41.06 50.93
N ALA A 4 -31.51 -40.42 50.12
CA ALA A 4 -30.18 -40.96 49.81
C ALA A 4 -29.24 -39.81 49.43
N ILE A 5 -28.31 -39.55 50.35
CA ILE A 5 -27.09 -38.75 50.19
C ILE A 5 -26.09 -39.59 49.40
N LEU A 6 -25.43 -39.02 48.40
CA LEU A 6 -24.09 -39.47 48.02
C LEU A 6 -23.24 -38.28 47.57
N ALA A 7 -22.24 -37.99 48.38
CA ALA A 7 -21.12 -37.11 48.04
C ALA A 7 -20.14 -37.87 47.14
N LEU A 8 -19.59 -37.20 46.15
CA LEU A 8 -18.33 -37.58 45.49
C LEU A 8 -17.60 -36.31 45.10
N LEU A 9 -16.43 -36.15 45.70
CA LEU A 9 -15.48 -35.06 45.54
C LEU A 9 -14.25 -35.61 44.82
N ALA A 10 -13.64 -34.74 44.02
CA ALA A 10 -12.28 -34.77 43.47
C ALA A 10 -12.04 -35.55 42.15
N GLY A 11 -11.45 -34.84 41.18
CA GLY A 11 -10.69 -35.46 40.09
C GLY A 11 -10.74 -34.81 38.71
N ALA A 12 -10.91 -33.49 38.55
CA ALA A 12 -10.76 -32.85 37.23
C ALA A 12 -9.32 -32.38 37.00
N LEU A 13 -8.48 -33.26 36.44
CA LEU A 13 -7.26 -32.87 35.74
C LEU A 13 -7.65 -32.16 34.44
N ALA A 14 -7.52 -30.83 34.44
CA ALA A 14 -7.65 -30.01 33.24
C ALA A 14 -6.43 -30.25 32.33
N THR A 15 -6.59 -31.12 31.34
CA THR A 15 -5.73 -31.12 30.16
C THR A 15 -6.30 -30.11 29.16
N GLY A 16 -5.73 -28.90 29.18
CA GLY A 16 -5.98 -27.89 28.16
C GLY A 16 -5.35 -28.33 26.85
N ASN A 17 -6.07 -29.11 26.05
CA ASN A 17 -5.68 -29.41 24.68
C ASN A 17 -6.06 -28.22 23.79
N SER A 18 -5.02 -27.56 23.30
CA SER A 18 -5.02 -26.60 22.22
C SER A 18 -5.59 -27.21 20.94
N ASP A 19 -6.84 -26.88 20.63
CA ASP A 19 -7.50 -27.27 19.38
C ASP A 19 -7.15 -26.28 18.26
N TYR A 20 -5.87 -26.22 17.89
CA TYR A 20 -5.39 -25.65 16.62
C TYR A 20 -5.26 -26.80 15.63
N GLY A 21 -6.35 -27.22 14.98
CA GLY A 21 -6.27 -28.39 14.12
C GLY A 21 -7.56 -28.90 13.51
N ARG A 22 -8.45 -28.04 13.00
CA ARG A 22 -9.40 -28.47 11.96
C ARG A 22 -9.18 -27.63 10.72
N GLY A 23 -8.58 -28.27 9.72
CA GLY A 23 -8.21 -27.67 8.45
C GLY A 23 -9.42 -27.10 7.72
N GLU A 24 -9.35 -25.79 7.46
CA GLU A 24 -9.89 -25.25 6.22
C GLU A 24 -9.28 -26.08 5.07
N LYS A 25 -10.11 -26.61 4.17
CA LYS A 25 -9.63 -27.30 2.96
C LYS A 25 -8.62 -26.38 2.28
N GLY A 26 -7.39 -26.86 2.10
CA GLY A 26 -6.27 -26.07 1.59
C GLY A 26 -6.68 -25.29 0.34
N VAL A 27 -6.43 -23.98 0.36
CA VAL A 27 -6.58 -23.12 -0.81
C VAL A 27 -5.56 -23.60 -1.83
N VAL A 28 -6.02 -24.31 -2.87
CA VAL A 28 -5.17 -24.65 -4.00
C VAL A 28 -4.84 -23.35 -4.73
N PRO A 29 -3.56 -22.99 -4.93
CA PRO A 29 -3.20 -21.77 -5.65
C PRO A 29 -3.81 -21.80 -7.05
N THR A 30 -4.69 -20.85 -7.35
CA THR A 30 -5.35 -20.66 -8.66
C THR A 30 -4.49 -19.80 -9.59
N ARG A 31 -3.18 -19.75 -9.36
CA ARG A 31 -2.26 -18.88 -10.11
C ARG A 31 -2.31 -19.25 -11.59
N ALA A 32 -2.55 -18.25 -12.44
CA ALA A 32 -2.51 -18.42 -13.87
C ALA A 32 -1.15 -18.99 -14.32
N PRO A 33 -1.09 -19.76 -15.42
CA PRO A 33 0.16 -20.27 -15.96
C PRO A 33 1.21 -19.17 -16.19
N VAL A 34 2.47 -19.53 -15.95
CA VAL A 34 3.64 -18.68 -16.18
C VAL A 34 4.52 -19.38 -17.22
N PRO A 35 4.34 -19.08 -18.52
CA PRO A 35 5.20 -19.62 -19.57
C PRO A 35 6.67 -19.18 -19.37
N PRO A 36 7.66 -19.97 -19.83
CA PRO A 36 9.05 -19.52 -19.82
C PRO A 36 9.25 -18.21 -20.58
N SER A 37 10.10 -17.32 -20.05
CA SER A 37 10.51 -16.09 -20.76
C SER A 37 11.15 -16.42 -22.11
N GLU A 38 10.95 -15.56 -23.11
CA GLU A 38 11.35 -15.79 -24.50
C GLU A 38 12.55 -14.93 -24.93
N CYS A 39 12.83 -13.86 -24.19
CA CYS A 39 13.85 -12.88 -24.54
C CYS A 39 14.38 -12.17 -23.28
N LYS A 40 15.37 -11.28 -23.47
CA LYS A 40 15.81 -10.31 -22.47
C LYS A 40 15.80 -8.92 -23.07
N ALA A 41 15.51 -7.91 -22.25
CA ALA A 41 15.61 -6.51 -22.63
C ALA A 41 16.12 -5.68 -21.45
N TYR A 42 16.86 -4.62 -21.77
CA TYR A 42 17.36 -3.69 -20.77
C TYR A 42 16.23 -2.75 -20.31
N ALA A 43 16.00 -2.67 -19.00
CA ALA A 43 15.12 -1.71 -18.36
C ALA A 43 15.96 -0.63 -17.68
N ALA A 44 15.75 0.63 -18.06
CA ALA A 44 16.60 1.75 -17.67
C ALA A 44 16.20 2.30 -16.29
N TYR A 45 15.40 3.38 -16.22
CA TYR A 45 15.05 4.01 -14.96
C TYR A 45 14.51 3.00 -13.93
N ASP A 46 14.95 3.17 -12.69
CA ASP A 46 14.60 2.38 -11.52
C ASP A 46 15.22 0.97 -11.45
N ARG A 47 15.70 0.41 -12.57
CA ARG A 47 16.24 -0.97 -12.64
C ARG A 47 17.70 -1.02 -13.08
N ASP A 48 18.03 -0.37 -14.18
CA ASP A 48 19.36 -0.34 -14.77
C ASP A 48 19.96 -1.75 -14.95
N MET A 49 19.20 -2.64 -15.62
CA MET A 49 19.60 -4.03 -15.84
C MET A 49 18.83 -4.70 -16.98
N GLU A 50 19.38 -5.80 -17.49
CA GLU A 50 18.63 -6.73 -18.33
C GLU A 50 17.64 -7.55 -17.50
N LEU A 51 16.40 -7.64 -17.99
CA LEU A 51 15.32 -8.41 -17.39
C LEU A 51 14.79 -9.45 -18.38
N PRO A 52 14.25 -10.59 -17.90
CA PRO A 52 13.50 -11.51 -18.75
C PRO A 52 12.27 -10.82 -19.35
N GLY A 53 11.84 -11.28 -20.53
CA GLY A 53 10.69 -10.73 -21.22
C GLY A 53 9.93 -11.73 -22.09
N TYR A 54 8.80 -11.30 -22.62
CA TYR A 54 8.05 -12.00 -23.66
C TYR A 54 8.12 -11.24 -24.98
N LEU A 55 8.08 -11.98 -26.09
CA LEU A 55 7.94 -11.40 -27.42
C LEU A 55 6.49 -11.03 -27.67
N ILE A 56 6.23 -9.73 -27.77
CA ILE A 56 4.93 -9.14 -28.03
C ILE A 56 5.01 -8.30 -29.30
N ARG A 57 3.96 -8.35 -30.12
CA ARG A 57 3.82 -7.47 -31.28
C ARG A 57 3.63 -6.02 -30.83
N THR A 58 4.44 -5.11 -31.37
CA THR A 58 4.33 -3.67 -31.12
C THR A 58 4.51 -2.89 -32.42
N SER A 59 4.33 -1.58 -32.38
CA SER A 59 4.66 -0.67 -33.48
C SER A 59 6.16 -0.68 -33.84
N ALA A 60 7.05 -1.05 -32.92
CA ALA A 60 8.48 -1.20 -33.18
C ALA A 60 8.80 -2.49 -33.97
N GLY A 61 7.92 -3.50 -33.92
CA GLY A 61 8.10 -4.75 -34.67
C GLY A 61 7.28 -5.93 -34.12
N GLU A 62 7.17 -6.98 -34.95
CA GLU A 62 6.41 -8.21 -34.64
C GLU A 62 6.97 -8.99 -33.44
N ARG A 63 8.26 -8.83 -33.15
CA ARG A 63 9.00 -9.58 -32.12
C ARG A 63 9.68 -8.60 -31.16
N THR A 64 8.90 -7.80 -30.44
CA THR A 64 9.44 -6.85 -29.46
C THR A 64 9.50 -7.50 -28.09
N CYS A 65 10.67 -7.49 -27.46
CA CYS A 65 10.84 -7.99 -26.11
C CYS A 65 10.29 -6.99 -25.08
N VAL A 66 9.27 -7.40 -24.32
CA VAL A 66 8.69 -6.61 -23.24
C VAL A 66 9.18 -7.18 -21.89
N PRO A 67 10.04 -6.45 -21.15
CA PRO A 67 10.66 -6.95 -19.93
C PRO A 67 9.69 -6.94 -18.74
N PHE A 68 9.93 -7.85 -17.79
CA PHE A 68 9.22 -7.92 -16.52
C PHE A 68 10.15 -8.43 -15.39
N THR A 69 9.80 -8.17 -14.14
CA THR A 69 10.46 -8.82 -12.98
C THR A 69 9.88 -10.21 -12.73
N SER A 70 10.75 -11.21 -12.59
CA SER A 70 10.40 -12.61 -12.30
C SER A 70 10.61 -13.00 -10.84
N ALA A 71 9.92 -14.05 -10.36
CA ALA A 71 10.02 -14.50 -8.97
C ALA A 71 11.37 -15.19 -8.69
N ARG A 72 12.06 -14.76 -7.63
CA ARG A 72 13.33 -15.37 -7.17
C ARG A 72 13.15 -16.79 -6.67
N PHE A 73 12.16 -16.99 -5.81
CA PHE A 73 11.92 -18.27 -5.15
C PHE A 73 10.99 -19.12 -5.99
N GLN A 74 11.31 -20.41 -6.11
CA GLN A 74 10.48 -21.38 -6.80
C GLN A 74 10.23 -22.55 -5.85
N PRO A 75 9.01 -23.12 -5.84
CA PRO A 75 8.74 -24.31 -5.05
C PRO A 75 9.69 -25.44 -5.48
N PRO A 76 10.37 -26.11 -4.53
CA PRO A 76 11.11 -27.34 -4.82
C PRO A 76 10.22 -28.36 -5.55
N LYS A 77 10.79 -29.15 -6.46
CA LYS A 77 10.02 -30.15 -7.26
C LYS A 77 9.28 -31.16 -6.38
N ASP A 78 9.82 -31.44 -5.20
CA ASP A 78 9.32 -32.38 -4.22
C ASP A 78 8.60 -31.69 -3.04
N TYR A 79 8.28 -30.40 -3.16
CA TYR A 79 7.58 -29.66 -2.12
C TYR A 79 6.26 -30.35 -1.74
N ARG A 80 6.09 -30.66 -0.45
CA ARG A 80 4.93 -31.40 0.07
C ARG A 80 3.92 -30.52 0.81
N GLY A 81 4.23 -29.24 1.01
CA GLY A 81 3.29 -28.29 1.63
C GLY A 81 2.13 -27.95 0.70
N THR A 82 1.17 -27.21 1.22
CA THR A 82 -0.05 -26.86 0.47
C THR A 82 0.16 -25.66 -0.46
N ASP A 83 0.94 -24.69 0.00
CA ASP A 83 1.16 -23.44 -0.70
C ASP A 83 2.54 -22.88 -0.32
N TYR A 84 3.54 -23.16 -1.15
CA TYR A 84 4.94 -22.79 -0.89
C TYR A 84 5.12 -21.32 -0.50
N TYR A 85 4.44 -20.40 -1.19
CA TYR A 85 4.61 -18.96 -0.98
C TYR A 85 3.94 -18.49 0.31
N VAL A 86 2.96 -19.24 0.84
CA VAL A 86 2.35 -18.98 2.14
C VAL A 86 3.11 -19.69 3.26
N ASP A 87 3.35 -20.98 3.09
CA ASP A 87 3.86 -21.90 4.11
C ASP A 87 5.35 -21.64 4.43
N GLU A 88 6.17 -21.21 3.47
CA GLU A 88 7.62 -21.00 3.65
C GLU A 88 8.04 -19.57 4.01
N PHE A 89 7.10 -18.63 4.00
CA PHE A 89 7.38 -17.20 4.21
C PHE A 89 6.51 -16.58 5.32
N THR A 90 6.13 -17.39 6.30
CA THR A 90 5.42 -16.94 7.52
C THR A 90 6.33 -16.12 8.43
N ASP A 91 5.77 -15.21 9.23
CA ASP A 91 6.51 -14.41 10.21
C ASP A 91 7.37 -15.29 11.14
N ALA A 92 6.82 -16.42 11.60
CA ALA A 92 7.53 -17.36 12.46
C ALA A 92 8.81 -17.91 11.80
N LYS A 93 8.73 -18.33 10.53
CA LYS A 93 9.91 -18.82 9.79
C LYS A 93 10.90 -17.70 9.49
N LEU A 94 10.44 -16.48 9.21
CA LEU A 94 11.34 -15.34 8.97
C LEU A 94 12.10 -14.95 10.24
N ARG A 95 11.43 -14.96 11.41
CA ARG A 95 12.06 -14.76 12.72
C ARG A 95 13.06 -15.87 13.06
N GLU A 96 12.74 -17.13 12.79
CA GLU A 96 13.66 -18.25 12.97
C GLU A 96 14.93 -18.13 12.09
N ARG A 97 14.75 -17.70 10.83
CA ARG A 97 15.88 -17.41 9.92
C ARG A 97 16.75 -16.28 10.46
N TRP A 98 16.15 -15.23 11.02
CA TRP A 98 16.90 -14.16 11.68
C TRP A 98 17.70 -14.66 12.89
N GLU A 99 17.09 -15.43 13.77
CA GLU A 99 17.79 -16.02 14.93
C GLU A 99 18.94 -16.96 14.52
N THR A 100 18.80 -17.64 13.38
CA THR A 100 19.90 -18.41 12.79
C THR A 100 21.00 -17.48 12.26
N CYS A 101 20.63 -16.41 11.56
CA CYS A 101 21.56 -15.40 11.05
C CYS A 101 22.37 -14.72 12.15
N LYS A 102 21.78 -14.44 13.33
CA LYS A 102 22.48 -13.87 14.50
C LYS A 102 23.65 -14.71 14.99
N LYS A 103 23.61 -16.03 14.77
CA LYS A 103 24.69 -16.96 15.17
C LYS A 103 25.86 -16.97 14.17
N ASP A 104 25.65 -16.46 12.96
CA ASP A 104 26.69 -16.27 11.95
C ASP A 104 27.07 -14.79 11.87
N LYS A 105 28.28 -14.46 12.33
CA LYS A 105 28.78 -13.08 12.33
C LYS A 105 28.67 -12.40 10.96
N SER A 106 28.98 -13.12 9.88
CA SER A 106 28.96 -12.55 8.52
C SER A 106 27.55 -12.25 8.03
N CYS A 107 26.58 -13.10 8.40
CA CYS A 107 25.17 -12.87 8.12
C CYS A 107 24.64 -11.71 8.95
N HIS A 108 24.89 -11.75 10.26
CA HIS A 108 24.41 -10.76 11.20
C HIS A 108 24.92 -9.35 10.84
N ASP A 109 26.23 -9.17 10.65
CA ASP A 109 26.79 -7.84 10.36
C ASP A 109 26.18 -7.23 9.09
N ARG A 110 26.02 -8.03 8.03
CA ARG A 110 25.47 -7.58 6.74
C ARG A 110 24.01 -7.11 6.86
N VAL A 111 23.19 -7.84 7.60
CA VAL A 111 21.74 -7.59 7.68
C VAL A 111 21.41 -6.60 8.79
N PHE A 112 22.10 -6.67 9.93
CA PHE A 112 21.85 -5.81 11.09
C PHE A 112 22.09 -4.34 10.77
N GLU A 113 23.10 -4.02 9.95
CA GLU A 113 23.32 -2.64 9.47
C GLU A 113 22.06 -2.09 8.77
N GLN A 114 21.37 -2.93 7.98
CA GLN A 114 20.14 -2.52 7.28
C GLN A 114 18.96 -2.38 8.24
N VAL A 115 18.83 -3.28 9.22
CA VAL A 115 17.83 -3.18 10.30
C VAL A 115 17.97 -1.85 11.02
N MET A 116 19.20 -1.50 11.43
CA MET A 116 19.50 -0.25 12.12
C MET A 116 19.29 1.00 11.25
N LYS A 117 19.54 0.95 9.95
CA LYS A 117 19.24 2.06 9.02
C LYS A 117 17.76 2.43 8.95
N ARG A 118 16.86 1.54 9.38
CA ARG A 118 15.40 1.77 9.44
C ARG A 118 14.86 1.94 10.85
N HIS A 119 15.76 2.05 11.83
CA HIS A 119 15.42 2.32 13.22
C HIS A 119 14.81 3.73 13.38
N PRO A 120 13.66 3.87 14.06
CA PRO A 120 13.08 5.18 14.36
C PRO A 120 13.97 6.08 15.25
N PRO A 121 13.88 7.40 15.17
CA PRO A 121 12.79 8.15 14.56
C PRO A 121 12.90 8.20 13.04
N ASN A 122 11.77 8.43 12.38
CA ASN A 122 11.81 8.70 10.94
C ASN A 122 12.58 9.99 10.64
N ARG A 123 13.06 10.14 9.39
CA ARG A 123 13.89 11.28 8.96
C ARG A 123 13.21 12.65 9.18
N GLU A 124 11.90 12.73 8.99
CA GLU A 124 11.16 13.99 9.10
C GLU A 124 10.91 14.42 10.54
N TYR A 125 10.87 13.48 11.49
CA TYR A 125 10.73 13.77 12.91
C TYR A 125 11.85 14.69 13.41
N ALA A 126 13.07 14.50 12.90
CA ALA A 126 14.23 15.30 13.25
C ALA A 126 14.47 16.51 12.31
N LEU A 127 13.58 16.75 11.34
CA LEU A 127 13.78 17.83 10.37
C LEU A 127 13.51 19.20 11.02
N ALA A 128 14.60 19.87 11.39
CA ALA A 128 14.58 21.22 11.94
C ALA A 128 14.68 22.33 10.88
N ASP A 129 15.14 22.00 9.67
CA ASP A 129 15.27 22.97 8.58
C ASP A 129 13.91 23.56 8.19
N LYS A 130 13.76 24.88 8.31
CA LYS A 130 12.50 25.58 8.08
C LYS A 130 12.04 25.44 6.64
N HIS A 131 12.98 25.48 5.69
CA HIS A 131 12.67 25.37 4.27
C HIS A 131 12.18 23.97 3.91
N GLY A 132 12.92 22.93 4.29
CA GLY A 132 12.53 21.53 4.07
C GLY A 132 11.20 21.19 4.74
N ARG A 133 10.95 21.67 5.96
CA ARG A 133 9.64 21.52 6.63
C ARG A 133 8.53 22.18 5.82
N PHE A 134 8.77 23.41 5.36
CA PHE A 134 7.85 24.09 4.46
C PHE A 134 7.64 23.23 3.20
N LEU A 135 8.66 22.81 2.47
CA LEU A 135 8.49 22.04 1.24
C LEU A 135 7.70 20.74 1.45
N LEU A 136 7.88 20.05 2.58
CA LEU A 136 7.12 18.84 2.93
C LEU A 136 5.67 19.11 3.40
N GLY A 137 5.31 20.37 3.61
CA GLY A 137 4.00 20.74 4.16
C GLY A 137 3.84 20.42 5.64
N LYS A 138 4.95 20.24 6.38
CA LYS A 138 4.94 19.98 7.81
C LYS A 138 4.31 21.15 8.58
N ILE A 139 3.52 20.81 9.58
CA ILE A 139 2.86 21.76 10.48
C ILE A 139 3.52 21.76 11.87
N ASP A 140 3.15 22.72 12.71
CA ASP A 140 3.52 22.73 14.13
C ASP A 140 2.53 21.86 14.92
N GLU A 141 3.01 20.73 15.43
CA GLU A 141 2.17 19.74 16.09
C GLU A 141 2.05 20.03 17.58
N ARG A 142 0.83 20.36 18.03
CA ARG A 142 0.50 20.68 19.43
C ARG A 142 -0.51 19.70 20.01
N GLY A 143 -0.41 18.44 19.61
CA GLY A 143 -1.37 17.40 20.01
C GLY A 143 -2.81 17.78 19.65
N GLY A 144 -3.72 17.75 20.63
CA GLY A 144 -5.13 18.14 20.46
C GLY A 144 -5.35 19.63 20.13
N ASP A 145 -4.36 20.48 20.36
CA ASP A 145 -4.41 21.92 20.12
C ASP A 145 -3.75 22.33 18.80
N THR A 146 -3.35 21.35 17.98
CA THR A 146 -2.83 21.60 16.63
C THR A 146 -3.86 22.38 15.82
N ASP A 147 -3.44 23.52 15.25
CA ASP A 147 -4.29 24.34 14.39
C ASP A 147 -4.36 23.75 12.98
N LEU A 148 -5.52 23.18 12.64
CA LEU A 148 -5.76 22.58 11.33
C LEU A 148 -5.81 23.60 10.19
N ALA A 149 -5.98 24.89 10.47
CA ALA A 149 -5.97 25.93 9.45
C ALA A 149 -4.58 26.16 8.84
N THR A 150 -3.52 25.68 9.52
CA THR A 150 -2.14 25.74 9.02
C THR A 150 -1.84 24.69 7.95
N VAL A 151 -2.69 23.67 7.80
CA VAL A 151 -2.54 22.65 6.77
C VAL A 151 -2.84 23.27 5.41
N ARG A 152 -1.89 23.12 4.46
CA ARG A 152 -2.14 23.51 3.07
C ARG A 152 -3.32 22.73 2.52
N ARG A 153 -4.21 23.45 1.85
CA ARG A 153 -5.38 22.89 1.15
C ARG A 153 -5.09 22.80 -0.36
N PRO A 154 -5.90 22.07 -1.14
CA PRO A 154 -5.76 22.01 -2.60
C PRO A 154 -5.59 23.38 -3.29
N GLY A 155 -6.29 24.42 -2.84
CA GLY A 155 -6.21 25.76 -3.42
C GLY A 155 -4.82 26.40 -3.35
N PHE A 156 -3.94 25.95 -2.45
CA PHE A 156 -2.53 26.37 -2.43
C PHE A 156 -1.82 26.07 -3.76
N PHE A 157 -2.17 24.93 -4.39
CA PHE A 157 -1.50 24.43 -5.59
C PHE A 157 -2.00 25.07 -6.90
N ALA A 158 -2.95 26.01 -6.84
CA ALA A 158 -3.33 26.83 -8.01
C ALA A 158 -2.25 27.87 -8.36
N ARG A 159 -1.33 28.16 -7.44
CA ARG A 159 -0.27 29.16 -7.61
C ARG A 159 0.75 28.70 -8.66
N ALA A 160 1.33 29.66 -9.39
CA ALA A 160 2.51 29.40 -10.20
C ALA A 160 3.71 29.02 -9.29
N PRO A 161 4.60 28.09 -9.72
CA PRO A 161 4.57 27.39 -10.99
C PRO A 161 3.66 26.15 -11.02
N TYR A 162 3.11 25.73 -9.87
CA TYR A 162 2.45 24.42 -9.69
C TYR A 162 1.23 24.21 -10.61
N SER A 163 0.31 25.19 -10.64
CA SER A 163 -0.88 25.20 -11.52
C SER A 163 -1.66 23.87 -11.52
N GLU A 164 -1.81 23.22 -10.37
CA GLU A 164 -2.32 21.85 -10.31
C GLU A 164 -3.86 21.80 -10.40
N PRO A 165 -4.44 20.89 -11.21
CA PRO A 165 -5.90 20.75 -11.35
C PRO A 165 -6.65 20.43 -10.05
N ILE A 166 -5.97 19.86 -9.05
CA ILE A 166 -6.56 19.58 -7.74
C ILE A 166 -7.05 20.86 -7.05
N ALA A 167 -6.51 22.04 -7.37
CA ALA A 167 -6.94 23.29 -6.75
C ALA A 167 -8.43 23.60 -6.94
N ALA A 168 -9.05 23.08 -8.01
CA ALA A 168 -10.48 23.31 -8.28
C ALA A 168 -11.42 22.63 -7.29
N VAL A 169 -10.94 21.67 -6.47
CA VAL A 169 -11.77 20.99 -5.45
C VAL A 169 -11.57 21.55 -4.05
N ASP A 170 -10.92 22.71 -3.91
CA ASP A 170 -10.67 23.32 -2.59
C ASP A 170 -11.97 23.56 -1.81
N ALA A 171 -13.01 24.04 -2.49
CA ALA A 171 -14.33 24.30 -1.90
C ALA A 171 -15.04 23.02 -1.43
N ASP A 172 -14.67 21.86 -1.95
CA ASP A 172 -15.22 20.55 -1.57
C ASP A 172 -14.35 19.83 -0.52
N THR A 173 -13.23 20.45 -0.10
CA THR A 173 -12.22 19.81 0.73
C THR A 173 -12.30 20.22 2.20
N SER A 174 -12.31 19.25 3.09
CA SER A 174 -12.14 19.45 4.54
C SER A 174 -10.77 18.94 4.99
N ILE A 175 -10.17 19.59 5.99
CA ILE A 175 -9.02 19.03 6.70
C ILE A 175 -9.54 18.14 7.82
N VAL A 176 -9.06 16.91 7.88
CA VAL A 176 -9.48 15.93 8.88
C VAL A 176 -8.33 15.54 9.80
N GLU A 177 -8.65 15.26 11.06
CA GLU A 177 -7.73 14.71 12.04
C GLU A 177 -8.41 13.55 12.79
N PHE A 178 -7.71 12.42 12.85
CA PHE A 178 -8.09 11.21 13.56
C PHE A 178 -7.14 10.96 14.72
N THR A 179 -7.69 10.45 15.82
CA THR A 179 -6.94 10.02 16.99
C THR A 179 -6.67 8.53 16.90
N VAL A 180 -5.41 8.14 16.98
CA VAL A 180 -4.98 6.72 16.95
C VAL A 180 -3.98 6.46 18.06
N PRO A 181 -3.87 5.23 18.58
CA PRO A 181 -2.93 4.93 19.66
C PRO A 181 -1.47 4.98 19.19
N VAL A 182 -0.57 5.18 20.15
CA VAL A 182 0.88 4.96 19.95
C VAL A 182 1.18 3.51 19.56
N GLU A 183 2.15 3.30 18.69
CA GLU A 183 2.51 1.97 18.20
C GLU A 183 3.38 1.14 19.13
N ALA A 184 3.66 -0.11 18.76
CA ALA A 184 4.48 -1.03 19.53
C ALA A 184 5.88 -0.46 19.82
N TYR A 185 6.61 0.03 18.81
CA TYR A 185 7.93 0.63 19.01
C TYR A 185 7.87 1.83 19.97
N GLU A 186 6.94 2.75 19.76
CA GLU A 186 6.76 3.96 20.58
C GLU A 186 6.49 3.59 22.05
N ARG A 187 5.59 2.63 22.28
CA ARG A 187 5.25 2.18 23.63
C ARG A 187 6.38 1.43 24.31
N ILE A 188 7.01 0.49 23.62
CA ILE A 188 7.98 -0.45 24.21
C ILE A 188 9.35 0.21 24.37
N HIS A 189 9.85 0.86 23.31
CA HIS A 189 11.22 1.37 23.23
C HIS A 189 11.33 2.84 23.61
N ARG A 190 10.30 3.65 23.33
CA ARG A 190 10.28 5.09 23.67
C ARG A 190 9.50 5.44 24.92
N LYS A 191 8.83 4.45 25.53
CA LYS A 191 7.95 4.62 26.70
C LYS A 191 6.88 5.70 26.50
N MET A 192 6.49 5.92 25.25
CA MET A 192 5.41 6.84 24.90
C MET A 192 4.08 6.22 25.31
N SER A 193 3.16 7.05 25.80
CA SER A 193 1.80 6.67 26.17
C SER A 193 0.80 7.61 25.51
N GLY A 194 -0.47 7.19 25.46
CA GLY A 194 -1.55 7.98 24.88
C GLY A 194 -1.69 7.79 23.36
N ASP A 195 -2.09 8.87 22.69
CA ASP A 195 -2.51 8.86 21.30
C ASP A 195 -1.69 9.83 20.44
N ILE A 196 -1.65 9.58 19.15
CA ILE A 196 -1.14 10.48 18.11
C ILE A 196 -2.28 10.92 17.18
N ARG A 197 -1.96 11.81 16.24
CA ARG A 197 -2.92 12.39 15.29
C ARG A 197 -2.55 12.05 13.85
N ILE A 198 -3.48 11.44 13.12
CA ILE A 198 -3.38 11.17 11.68
C ILE A 198 -4.24 12.18 10.94
N ARG A 199 -3.68 12.86 9.95
CA ARG A 199 -4.31 13.99 9.28
C ARG A 199 -4.36 13.79 7.77
N GLY A 200 -5.35 14.44 7.16
CA GLY A 200 -5.56 14.33 5.74
C GLY A 200 -6.50 15.36 5.14
N TRP A 201 -6.74 15.20 3.85
CA TRP A 201 -7.80 15.89 3.11
C TRP A 201 -8.96 14.94 2.87
N TYR A 202 -10.17 15.38 3.20
CA TYR A 202 -11.41 14.74 2.77
C TYR A 202 -12.05 15.58 1.68
N ILE A 203 -12.07 15.05 0.47
CA ILE A 203 -12.64 15.70 -0.72
C ILE A 203 -14.01 15.06 -0.96
N ARG A 204 -15.08 15.80 -0.76
CA ARG A 204 -16.45 15.30 -0.91
C ARG A 204 -16.80 15.16 -2.39
N GLY A 205 -17.18 13.96 -2.83
CA GLY A 205 -17.69 13.73 -4.16
C GLY A 205 -19.18 14.04 -4.29
N LYS A 206 -19.64 14.27 -5.52
CA LYS A 206 -21.07 14.49 -5.85
C LYS A 206 -21.91 13.21 -5.90
N GLY A 207 -21.32 12.06 -5.53
CA GLY A 207 -21.93 10.75 -5.71
C GLY A 207 -21.73 10.20 -7.13
N ILE A 208 -21.50 8.89 -7.19
CA ILE A 208 -21.25 8.12 -8.40
C ILE A 208 -22.59 7.86 -9.08
N ASP A 209 -22.66 8.14 -10.38
CA ASP A 209 -23.83 7.86 -11.21
C ASP A 209 -24.10 6.35 -11.31
N ASP A 210 -25.34 5.94 -11.06
CA ASP A 210 -25.78 4.55 -11.16
C ASP A 210 -26.22 4.14 -12.58
N GLY A 211 -26.26 5.10 -13.51
CA GLY A 211 -26.72 4.93 -14.90
C GLY A 211 -28.24 4.89 -15.06
N LYS A 212 -28.99 5.18 -13.99
CA LYS A 212 -30.46 5.16 -13.91
C LYS A 212 -31.03 6.49 -13.38
N GLY A 213 -30.21 7.53 -13.36
CA GLY A 213 -30.57 8.86 -12.83
C GLY A 213 -30.38 9.00 -11.32
N GLY A 214 -29.92 7.96 -10.63
CA GLY A 214 -29.56 7.98 -9.21
C GLY A 214 -28.06 8.20 -9.00
N ARG A 215 -27.70 8.61 -7.77
CA ARG A 215 -26.30 8.72 -7.35
C ARG A 215 -26.07 8.02 -6.02
N LYS A 216 -24.91 7.37 -5.90
CA LYS A 216 -24.47 6.73 -4.66
C LYS A 216 -23.07 7.19 -4.30
N ARG A 217 -22.88 7.65 -3.07
CA ARG A 217 -21.55 8.01 -2.56
C ARG A 217 -20.80 6.75 -2.09
N ALA A 218 -19.50 6.74 -2.32
CA ALA A 218 -18.54 5.78 -1.79
C ALA A 218 -17.23 6.51 -1.50
N LEU A 219 -16.48 6.00 -0.52
CA LEU A 219 -15.25 6.59 -0.03
C LEU A 219 -14.04 5.76 -0.47
N ILE A 220 -13.06 6.42 -1.06
CA ILE A 220 -11.72 5.87 -1.28
C ILE A 220 -10.80 6.49 -0.23
N ILE A 221 -10.23 5.67 0.65
CA ILE A 221 -9.24 6.11 1.63
C ILE A 221 -7.86 5.78 1.06
N HIS A 222 -7.11 6.80 0.66
CA HIS A 222 -5.79 6.66 0.07
C HIS A 222 -4.68 6.83 1.12
N SER A 223 -3.81 5.83 1.19
CA SER A 223 -2.58 5.79 1.99
C SER A 223 -1.38 5.71 1.06
N GLY A 224 -0.51 6.71 1.11
CA GLY A 224 0.58 6.85 0.15
C GLY A 224 1.83 6.03 0.44
N GLY A 225 2.77 6.03 -0.50
CA GLY A 225 4.05 5.33 -0.45
C GLY A 225 5.11 6.00 0.40
N GLY A 226 6.38 5.57 0.24
CA GLY A 226 7.53 6.12 0.95
C GLY A 226 7.81 7.60 0.63
N GLY A 227 7.39 8.08 -0.53
CA GLY A 227 7.54 9.46 -1.01
C GLY A 227 6.28 10.34 -0.92
N ASP A 228 5.12 9.81 -0.52
CA ASP A 228 3.88 10.59 -0.54
C ASP A 228 3.75 11.47 0.71
N ARG A 229 3.39 12.75 0.52
CA ARG A 229 2.98 13.72 1.54
C ARG A 229 1.95 14.66 0.93
N ILE A 230 0.70 14.58 1.34
CA ILE A 230 -0.42 15.20 0.61
C ILE A 230 -0.22 16.71 0.37
N ALA A 231 0.39 17.39 1.35
CA ALA A 231 0.61 18.84 1.38
C ALA A 231 2.02 19.27 0.90
N ALA A 232 2.86 18.33 0.47
CA ALA A 232 4.19 18.66 -0.02
C ALA A 232 4.16 19.29 -1.40
N ILE A 233 5.14 20.15 -1.64
CA ILE A 233 5.39 20.77 -2.95
C ILE A 233 6.12 19.76 -3.84
N ASP A 234 5.67 19.67 -5.08
CA ASP A 234 6.24 18.87 -6.18
C ASP A 234 6.32 19.80 -7.39
N ASP A 235 7.43 20.54 -7.50
CA ASP A 235 7.63 21.56 -8.52
C ASP A 235 7.65 20.90 -9.92
N PRO A 236 6.89 21.40 -10.89
CA PRO A 236 6.82 20.76 -12.21
C PRO A 236 8.16 20.76 -12.98
N MET A 237 9.12 21.62 -12.61
CA MET A 237 10.46 21.67 -13.21
C MET A 237 11.41 20.62 -12.64
N ASP A 238 11.09 20.10 -11.45
CA ASP A 238 11.81 18.98 -10.86
C ASP A 238 11.36 17.66 -11.50
N VAL A 239 12.33 16.88 -11.98
CA VAL A 239 12.11 15.59 -12.64
C VAL A 239 12.71 14.45 -11.81
N ALA A 240 12.09 13.26 -11.90
CA ALA A 240 12.53 12.07 -11.18
C ALA A 240 13.89 11.54 -11.66
N TYR A 241 14.27 11.85 -12.89
CA TYR A 241 15.56 11.51 -13.48
C TYR A 241 15.82 12.37 -14.71
N THR A 242 17.06 12.35 -15.17
CA THR A 242 17.47 12.84 -16.49
C THR A 242 18.14 11.72 -17.28
N VAL A 243 18.24 11.88 -18.60
CA VAL A 243 18.99 10.96 -19.46
C VAL A 243 20.16 11.74 -20.04
N ASP A 244 21.38 11.28 -19.80
CA ASP A 244 22.57 11.88 -20.38
C ASP A 244 22.51 11.74 -21.92
N PRO A 245 22.49 12.85 -22.68
CA PRO A 245 22.34 12.79 -24.13
C PRO A 245 23.54 12.15 -24.84
N LYS A 246 24.73 12.11 -24.22
CA LYS A 246 25.94 11.52 -24.81
C LYS A 246 26.01 10.02 -24.58
N THR A 247 25.71 9.58 -23.36
CA THR A 247 25.89 8.19 -22.94
C THR A 247 24.59 7.38 -22.98
N GLY A 248 23.43 8.05 -22.97
CA GLY A 248 22.12 7.42 -22.82
C GLY A 248 21.84 6.93 -21.41
N VAL A 249 22.74 7.18 -20.45
CA VAL A 249 22.60 6.73 -19.07
C VAL A 249 21.49 7.51 -18.38
N THR A 250 20.64 6.79 -17.66
CA THR A 250 19.61 7.40 -16.82
C THR A 250 20.19 7.76 -15.47
N ILE A 251 20.03 9.02 -15.06
CA ILE A 251 20.55 9.57 -13.80
C ILE A 251 19.34 9.90 -12.90
N PRO A 252 19.05 9.08 -11.88
CA PRO A 252 17.97 9.32 -10.94
C PRO A 252 18.19 10.59 -10.11
N ASN A 253 17.09 11.25 -9.75
CA ASN A 253 17.06 12.34 -8.79
C ASN A 253 16.32 11.87 -7.53
N ASP A 254 17.08 11.40 -6.54
CA ASP A 254 16.56 10.84 -5.29
C ASP A 254 16.74 11.81 -4.09
N ASP A 255 17.32 13.00 -4.31
CA ASP A 255 17.70 13.95 -3.26
C ASP A 255 16.56 14.93 -2.93
N TRP A 256 15.61 14.45 -2.11
CA TRP A 256 14.48 15.25 -1.63
C TRP A 256 14.47 15.36 -0.09
N PRO A 257 14.02 16.49 0.49
CA PRO A 257 13.65 17.74 -0.19
C PRO A 257 14.86 18.46 -0.82
N ASN A 258 14.63 19.20 -1.91
CA ASN A 258 15.65 20.02 -2.58
C ASN A 258 15.32 21.54 -2.44
N ALA A 259 15.78 22.38 -3.37
CA ALA A 259 15.49 23.82 -3.36
C ALA A 259 13.99 24.15 -3.55
N THR A 260 13.25 23.37 -4.33
CA THR A 260 11.90 23.71 -4.83
C THR A 260 10.84 22.67 -4.49
N THR A 261 11.23 21.43 -4.22
CA THR A 261 10.35 20.27 -4.05
C THR A 261 10.61 19.58 -2.72
N GLY A 262 9.52 19.25 -2.03
CA GLY A 262 9.55 18.47 -0.80
C GLY A 262 9.72 16.99 -1.08
N VAL A 263 8.88 16.48 -1.99
CA VAL A 263 8.90 15.11 -2.49
C VAL A 263 8.37 15.06 -3.91
N GLN A 264 8.99 14.25 -4.75
CA GLN A 264 8.60 14.07 -6.15
C GLN A 264 7.37 13.16 -6.28
N GLY A 265 6.50 13.48 -7.24
CA GLY A 265 5.41 12.60 -7.71
C GLY A 265 4.06 12.87 -7.06
N GLN A 266 4.02 13.70 -6.01
CA GLN A 266 2.80 14.05 -5.30
C GLN A 266 1.77 14.75 -6.20
N ARG A 267 2.19 15.56 -7.18
CA ARG A 267 1.27 16.22 -8.14
C ARG A 267 0.50 15.21 -8.98
N LYS A 268 1.13 14.07 -9.30
CA LYS A 268 0.53 13.00 -10.10
C LYS A 268 -0.53 12.23 -9.29
N TRP A 269 -0.30 12.02 -7.99
CA TRP A 269 -1.31 11.47 -7.09
C TRP A 269 -2.48 12.44 -6.87
N ARG A 270 -2.20 13.73 -6.69
CA ARG A 270 -3.25 14.75 -6.59
C ARG A 270 -4.12 14.80 -7.86
N ALA A 271 -3.53 14.64 -9.05
CA ALA A 271 -4.31 14.51 -10.29
C ALA A 271 -5.22 13.25 -10.27
N ALA A 272 -4.71 12.09 -9.84
CA ALA A 272 -5.53 10.88 -9.72
C ALA A 272 -6.69 11.05 -8.72
N TRP A 273 -6.47 11.71 -7.59
CA TRP A 273 -7.52 12.01 -6.61
C TRP A 273 -8.58 12.95 -7.17
N ARG A 274 -8.17 13.94 -7.98
CA ARG A 274 -9.08 14.83 -8.70
C ARG A 274 -9.99 14.05 -9.65
N GLU A 275 -9.43 13.12 -10.44
CA GLU A 275 -10.20 12.29 -11.37
C GLU A 275 -11.18 11.36 -10.65
N LEU A 276 -10.77 10.76 -9.52
CA LEU A 276 -11.66 9.96 -8.67
C LEU A 276 -12.81 10.84 -8.11
N HIS A 277 -12.50 12.05 -7.64
CA HIS A 277 -13.50 13.01 -7.21
C HIS A 277 -14.49 13.38 -8.32
N ASP A 278 -13.98 13.67 -9.52
CA ASP A 278 -14.80 14.04 -10.68
C ASP A 278 -15.70 12.88 -11.12
N ALA A 279 -15.27 11.64 -10.92
CA ALA A 279 -16.09 10.44 -11.10
C ALA A 279 -17.17 10.24 -10.01
N GLY A 280 -17.23 11.11 -9.01
CA GLY A 280 -18.24 11.16 -7.96
C GLY A 280 -17.86 10.50 -6.64
N PHE A 281 -16.64 9.96 -6.52
CA PHE A 281 -16.16 9.36 -5.27
C PHE A 281 -15.82 10.44 -4.24
N ASP A 282 -16.05 10.12 -2.98
CA ASP A 282 -15.34 10.80 -1.90
C ASP A 282 -13.91 10.27 -1.85
N VAL A 283 -12.95 11.15 -1.61
CA VAL A 283 -11.54 10.79 -1.47
C VAL A 283 -11.01 11.29 -0.14
N LEU A 284 -10.51 10.38 0.69
CA LEU A 284 -9.77 10.70 1.90
C LEU A 284 -8.28 10.38 1.67
N ALA A 285 -7.48 11.40 1.38
CA ALA A 285 -6.03 11.27 1.26
C ALA A 285 -5.37 11.54 2.62
N LEU A 286 -4.65 10.55 3.16
CA LEU A 286 -4.03 10.61 4.48
C LEU A 286 -2.51 10.60 4.39
N ASP A 287 -1.88 11.46 5.19
CA ASP A 287 -0.48 11.25 5.54
C ASP A 287 -0.40 10.18 6.62
N ARG A 288 0.50 9.21 6.44
CA ARG A 288 0.69 8.10 7.39
C ARG A 288 1.33 8.63 8.67
N ARG A 289 1.26 7.85 9.77
CA ARG A 289 1.97 8.19 11.00
C ARG A 289 3.43 8.55 10.72
N GLY A 290 3.91 9.59 11.38
CA GLY A 290 5.29 10.08 11.32
C GLY A 290 5.65 10.96 10.13
N ILE A 291 4.85 11.02 9.06
CA ILE A 291 5.20 11.76 7.84
C ILE A 291 4.22 12.90 7.52
N GLY A 292 4.70 13.89 6.78
CA GLY A 292 3.86 14.99 6.29
C GLY A 292 3.10 15.70 7.41
N ILE A 293 1.80 15.93 7.25
CA ILE A 293 0.99 16.62 8.26
C ILE A 293 0.59 15.75 9.46
N SER A 294 0.90 14.45 9.44
CA SER A 294 0.57 13.51 10.52
C SER A 294 1.69 13.42 11.55
N GLY A 295 1.28 13.20 12.80
CA GLY A 295 2.20 12.96 13.91
C GLY A 295 2.67 11.52 14.01
N GLY A 296 3.60 11.28 14.92
CA GLY A 296 4.19 9.97 15.18
C GLY A 296 5.71 10.00 15.16
N TYR A 297 6.34 9.06 15.85
CA TYR A 297 7.79 8.90 15.94
C TYR A 297 8.31 7.97 14.83
N SER A 298 7.57 6.89 14.55
CA SER A 298 7.90 5.88 13.55
C SER A 298 6.96 5.95 12.34
N ASP A 299 7.50 5.76 11.14
CA ASP A 299 6.77 5.84 9.86
C ASP A 299 6.80 4.52 9.05
N THR A 300 7.42 3.48 9.60
CA THR A 300 7.72 2.22 8.87
C THR A 300 6.88 1.04 9.34
N ASN A 301 6.21 1.09 10.49
CA ASN A 301 5.34 -0.02 10.92
C ASN A 301 4.03 -0.03 10.12
N THR A 302 4.02 -0.79 9.02
CA THR A 302 2.90 -0.87 8.09
C THR A 302 1.72 -1.66 8.66
N LEU A 303 1.97 -2.59 9.59
CA LEU A 303 0.91 -3.26 10.33
C LEU A 303 0.10 -2.24 11.13
N GLN A 304 0.76 -1.40 11.92
CA GLN A 304 0.07 -0.37 12.67
C GLN A 304 -0.60 0.66 11.74
N GLN A 305 0.01 1.01 10.61
CA GLN A 305 -0.64 1.88 9.61
C GLN A 305 -1.94 1.26 9.07
N GLY A 306 -2.02 -0.06 8.91
CA GLY A 306 -3.27 -0.75 8.59
C GLY A 306 -4.34 -0.61 9.69
N ARG A 307 -3.94 -0.67 10.97
CA ARG A 307 -4.84 -0.39 12.10
C ARG A 307 -5.33 1.06 12.08
N ASP A 308 -4.45 2.01 11.76
CA ASP A 308 -4.81 3.43 11.67
C ASP A 308 -5.89 3.69 10.60
N LEU A 309 -5.81 2.99 9.46
CA LEU A 309 -6.84 3.07 8.42
C LEU A 309 -8.20 2.55 8.91
N LEU A 310 -8.22 1.44 9.65
CA LEU A 310 -9.45 0.89 10.23
C LEU A 310 -9.99 1.76 11.36
N ASP A 311 -9.11 2.39 12.15
CA ASP A 311 -9.49 3.34 13.19
C ASP A 311 -10.08 4.62 12.59
N ALA A 312 -9.55 5.09 11.44
CA ALA A 312 -10.16 6.19 10.69
C ALA A 312 -11.57 5.83 10.17
N VAL A 313 -11.78 4.61 9.67
CA VAL A 313 -13.13 4.11 9.30
C VAL A 313 -14.07 4.09 10.50
N ALA A 314 -13.60 3.60 11.65
CA ALA A 314 -14.40 3.58 12.88
C ALA A 314 -14.72 5.00 13.39
N ALA A 315 -13.79 5.94 13.28
CA ALA A 315 -13.99 7.35 13.62
C ALA A 315 -15.00 8.02 12.68
N LEU A 316 -14.93 7.76 11.37
CA LEU A 316 -15.95 8.21 10.41
C LEU A 316 -17.35 7.64 10.69
N ARG A 317 -17.44 6.53 11.44
CA ARG A 317 -18.71 5.98 11.90
C ARG A 317 -19.23 6.64 13.17
N THR A 318 -18.35 6.83 14.15
CA THR A 318 -18.69 7.10 15.56
C THR A 318 -18.38 8.53 16.02
N GLY A 319 -17.59 9.27 15.25
CA GLY A 319 -17.04 10.58 15.61
C GLY A 319 -15.96 10.54 16.70
N LYS A 320 -15.71 9.40 17.33
CA LYS A 320 -14.73 9.30 18.43
C LYS A 320 -13.34 9.70 17.94
N GLY A 321 -12.73 10.66 18.64
CA GLY A 321 -11.37 11.12 18.32
C GLY A 321 -11.24 11.89 17.01
N MET A 322 -12.35 12.38 16.44
CA MET A 322 -12.36 13.05 15.15
C MET A 322 -12.48 14.58 15.27
N ARG A 323 -11.70 15.31 14.47
CA ARG A 323 -11.84 16.75 14.22
C ARG A 323 -11.90 17.01 12.71
N VAL A 324 -12.69 18.00 12.32
CA VAL A 324 -12.86 18.41 10.91
C VAL A 324 -12.85 19.93 10.85
N LEU A 325 -11.97 20.48 10.02
CA LEU A 325 -12.05 21.87 9.58
C LEU A 325 -12.69 21.89 8.19
N SER A 326 -13.92 22.39 8.10
CA SER A 326 -14.67 22.45 6.85
C SER A 326 -14.15 23.55 5.90
N PRO A 327 -14.58 23.54 4.61
CA PRO A 327 -14.20 24.57 3.65
C PRO A 327 -14.45 26.02 4.09
N ASP A 328 -15.52 26.25 4.85
CA ASP A 328 -15.89 27.55 5.41
C ASP A 328 -15.06 27.97 6.64
N GLY A 329 -14.04 27.19 7.02
CA GLY A 329 -13.18 27.47 8.16
C GLY A 329 -13.76 27.07 9.52
N LYS A 330 -14.91 26.37 9.57
CA LYS A 330 -15.51 25.93 10.82
C LYS A 330 -14.86 24.64 11.33
N LEU A 331 -14.30 24.69 12.55
CA LEU A 331 -13.80 23.51 13.24
C LEU A 331 -14.94 22.80 13.98
N THR A 332 -15.12 21.52 13.69
CA THR A 332 -16.09 20.62 14.35
C THR A 332 -15.39 19.40 14.94
N LYS A 333 -16.03 18.75 15.91
CA LYS A 333 -15.49 17.56 16.62
C LYS A 333 -16.57 16.49 16.74
N GLY A 334 -16.17 15.25 16.97
CA GLY A 334 -17.13 14.20 17.33
C GLY A 334 -18.11 13.87 16.20
N MET A 335 -19.36 13.59 16.56
CA MET A 335 -20.42 13.35 15.58
C MET A 335 -20.74 14.57 14.70
N ALA A 336 -20.49 15.79 15.19
CA ALA A 336 -20.66 16.99 14.37
C ALA A 336 -19.64 17.04 13.22
N ALA A 337 -18.40 16.57 13.47
CA ALA A 337 -17.39 16.38 12.43
C ALA A 337 -17.81 15.33 11.40
N VAL A 338 -18.38 14.20 11.84
CA VAL A 338 -18.92 13.18 10.94
C VAL A 338 -20.05 13.74 10.08
N ALA A 339 -21.01 14.45 10.69
CA ALA A 339 -22.11 15.09 9.97
C ALA A 339 -21.59 16.12 8.95
N ALA A 340 -20.58 16.90 9.33
CA ALA A 340 -19.94 17.89 8.45
C ALA A 340 -19.29 17.26 7.22
N LEU A 341 -18.86 15.99 7.24
CA LEU A 341 -18.34 15.27 6.07
C LEU A 341 -19.41 14.49 5.30
N ARG A 342 -20.34 13.85 6.02
CA ARG A 342 -21.41 13.06 5.42
C ARG A 342 -22.43 13.92 4.68
N GLY A 343 -22.72 15.14 5.14
CA GLY A 343 -23.85 15.90 4.61
C GLY A 343 -25.12 15.04 4.68
N ASP A 344 -25.88 14.98 3.58
CA ASP A 344 -27.17 14.30 3.51
C ASP A 344 -27.08 12.77 3.31
N ALA A 345 -25.88 12.17 3.36
CA ALA A 345 -25.74 10.73 3.19
C ALA A 345 -26.47 9.96 4.31
N PRO A 346 -27.38 9.02 3.99
CA PRO A 346 -28.28 8.39 4.98
C PRO A 346 -27.59 7.38 5.92
N GLY A 347 -26.29 7.13 5.73
CA GLY A 347 -25.53 6.17 6.52
C GLY A 347 -24.05 6.12 6.16
N PRO A 348 -23.30 5.15 6.72
CA PRO A 348 -21.90 4.94 6.38
C PRO A 348 -21.71 4.65 4.88
N LEU A 349 -20.64 5.19 4.31
CA LEU A 349 -20.31 4.99 2.89
C LEU A 349 -19.61 3.64 2.69
N PRO A 350 -19.82 2.95 1.55
CA PRO A 350 -18.92 1.88 1.12
C PRO A 350 -17.48 2.41 1.04
N VAL A 351 -16.52 1.68 1.60
CA VAL A 351 -15.11 2.07 1.69
C VAL A 351 -14.24 1.15 0.85
N MET A 352 -13.32 1.73 0.09
CA MET A 352 -12.20 1.02 -0.53
C MET A 352 -10.89 1.62 -0.03
N PHE A 353 -9.96 0.76 0.37
CA PHE A 353 -8.62 1.21 0.74
C PHE A 353 -7.75 1.32 -0.51
N SER A 354 -7.27 2.51 -0.81
CA SER A 354 -6.28 2.74 -1.86
C SER A 354 -4.89 2.86 -1.26
N GLY A 355 -3.92 2.18 -1.84
CA GLY A 355 -2.53 2.21 -1.42
C GLY A 355 -1.59 2.34 -2.61
N SER A 356 -0.50 3.08 -2.43
CA SER A 356 0.63 3.11 -3.38
C SER A 356 1.92 2.66 -2.71
N SER A 357 2.74 1.82 -3.36
CA SER A 357 4.02 1.37 -2.78
C SER A 357 3.88 0.89 -1.33
N ARG A 358 4.56 1.49 -0.34
CA ARG A 358 4.41 1.17 1.09
C ARG A 358 2.95 1.23 1.57
N GLY A 359 2.15 2.15 1.03
CA GLY A 359 0.73 2.27 1.31
C GLY A 359 -0.06 1.01 0.97
N THR A 360 0.37 0.20 -0.02
CA THR A 360 -0.28 -1.09 -0.31
C THR A 360 -0.11 -2.10 0.81
N MET A 361 0.99 -2.01 1.58
CA MET A 361 1.21 -2.87 2.75
C MET A 361 0.19 -2.50 3.84
N ALA A 362 0.03 -1.20 4.12
CA ALA A 362 -0.95 -0.72 5.10
C ALA A 362 -2.39 -1.07 4.69
N SER A 363 -2.77 -0.82 3.42
CA SER A 363 -4.09 -1.19 2.90
C SER A 363 -4.30 -2.71 2.91
N GLY A 364 -3.27 -3.50 2.59
CA GLY A 364 -3.32 -4.96 2.65
C GLY A 364 -3.52 -5.46 4.08
N TRP A 365 -2.78 -4.92 5.06
CA TRP A 365 -2.98 -5.22 6.47
C TRP A 365 -4.38 -4.85 6.96
N ALA A 366 -4.90 -3.68 6.56
CA ALA A 366 -6.26 -3.28 6.90
C ALA A 366 -7.30 -4.30 6.37
N MET A 367 -7.12 -4.79 5.14
CA MET A 367 -7.98 -5.83 4.58
C MET A 367 -7.83 -7.16 5.33
N THR A 368 -6.60 -7.61 5.61
CA THR A 368 -6.33 -8.83 6.39
C THR A 368 -6.99 -8.78 7.77
N MET A 369 -6.82 -7.68 8.51
CA MET A 369 -7.45 -7.49 9.84
C MET A 369 -8.97 -7.42 9.78
N ASN A 370 -9.53 -6.90 8.69
CA ASN A 370 -10.97 -6.78 8.55
C ASN A 370 -11.66 -8.10 8.20
N PHE A 371 -11.02 -8.96 7.40
CA PHE A 371 -11.64 -10.16 6.82
C PHE A 371 -11.10 -11.50 7.35
N ASP A 372 -9.86 -11.56 7.81
CA ASP A 372 -9.23 -12.80 8.31
C ASP A 372 -8.98 -12.76 9.82
N LYS A 373 -8.01 -11.97 10.28
CA LYS A 373 -7.60 -11.85 11.69
C LYS A 373 -6.67 -10.64 11.89
N ASP A 374 -6.65 -10.10 13.10
CA ASP A 374 -5.68 -9.06 13.52
C ASP A 374 -4.65 -9.70 14.44
N CYS A 375 -3.39 -9.78 13.99
CA CYS A 375 -2.31 -10.42 14.75
C CYS A 375 -1.24 -9.40 15.16
N SER A 376 -0.62 -9.64 16.30
CA SER A 376 0.48 -8.85 16.85
C SER A 376 1.85 -9.26 16.28
N TYR A 377 2.01 -9.17 14.96
CA TYR A 377 3.28 -9.46 14.26
C TYR A 377 4.41 -8.48 14.62
N ASP A 378 4.08 -7.39 15.29
CA ASP A 378 5.02 -6.42 15.85
C ASP A 378 5.43 -6.74 17.30
N LEU A 379 4.92 -7.83 17.90
CA LEU A 379 5.28 -8.24 19.27
C LEU A 379 6.10 -9.54 19.29
N ALA A 380 6.86 -9.73 20.38
CA ALA A 380 7.69 -10.92 20.59
C ALA A 380 6.86 -12.21 20.51
N LYS A 381 5.70 -12.23 21.17
CA LYS A 381 4.70 -13.30 21.03
C LYS A 381 3.61 -12.84 20.08
N ILE A 382 3.41 -13.59 19.00
CA ILE A 382 2.31 -13.35 18.06
C ILE A 382 1.03 -13.90 18.69
N SER A 383 0.04 -13.03 18.85
CA SER A 383 -1.32 -13.36 19.24
C SER A 383 -2.28 -12.79 18.23
N CYS A 384 -3.32 -13.53 17.88
CA CYS A 384 -4.31 -13.10 16.90
C CYS A 384 -5.68 -12.98 17.56
N THR A 385 -6.42 -11.93 17.18
CA THR A 385 -7.82 -11.75 17.52
C THR A 385 -8.71 -11.99 16.31
N ALA A 386 -10.01 -12.14 16.56
CA ALA A 386 -11.01 -12.21 15.51
C ALA A 386 -10.94 -10.99 14.57
N PRO A 387 -11.34 -11.15 13.29
CA PRO A 387 -11.34 -10.04 12.34
C PRO A 387 -12.33 -8.95 12.77
N ARG A 388 -12.05 -7.69 12.38
CA ARG A 388 -12.90 -6.54 12.74
C ARG A 388 -14.29 -6.58 12.11
N ARG A 389 -14.42 -7.18 10.92
CA ARG A 389 -15.69 -7.35 10.19
C ARG A 389 -16.47 -6.06 9.98
N ASP A 390 -15.78 -4.95 9.70
CA ASP A 390 -16.47 -3.72 9.32
C ASP A 390 -17.19 -3.95 7.98
N PRO A 391 -18.54 -3.85 7.95
CA PRO A 391 -19.31 -4.19 6.75
C PRO A 391 -19.20 -3.12 5.67
N THR A 392 -18.66 -1.93 5.98
CA THR A 392 -18.51 -0.85 5.02
C THR A 392 -17.32 -1.06 4.10
N VAL A 393 -16.29 -1.78 4.54
CA VAL A 393 -15.10 -2.08 3.72
C VAL A 393 -15.47 -3.06 2.62
N LYS A 394 -15.23 -2.68 1.36
CA LYS A 394 -15.65 -3.43 0.16
C LYS A 394 -14.50 -3.91 -0.72
N GLY A 395 -13.27 -3.46 -0.51
CA GLY A 395 -12.15 -3.84 -1.37
C GLY A 395 -10.91 -2.97 -1.20
N ALA A 396 -9.92 -3.23 -2.04
CA ALA A 396 -8.68 -2.47 -2.06
C ALA A 396 -8.23 -2.12 -3.49
N ILE A 397 -7.55 -0.99 -3.64
CA ILE A 397 -6.91 -0.50 -4.87
C ILE A 397 -5.41 -0.40 -4.58
N LEU A 398 -4.61 -1.36 -5.04
CA LEU A 398 -3.18 -1.44 -4.74
C LEU A 398 -2.35 -1.10 -5.99
N THR A 399 -1.56 -0.04 -5.91
CA THR A 399 -0.71 0.42 -7.02
C THR A 399 0.77 0.24 -6.67
N ALA A 400 1.52 -0.46 -7.53
CA ALA A 400 2.92 -0.81 -7.32
C ALA A 400 3.12 -1.54 -5.98
N GLU A 401 2.53 -2.72 -5.89
CA GLU A 401 2.18 -3.37 -4.62
C GLU A 401 3.25 -4.33 -4.05
N PHE A 402 3.11 -4.61 -2.74
CA PHE A 402 3.94 -5.52 -1.94
C PHE A 402 3.11 -6.62 -1.23
N SER A 403 1.86 -6.78 -1.62
CA SER A 403 0.83 -7.59 -0.98
C SER A 403 1.01 -9.10 -1.11
N SER A 404 1.81 -9.57 -2.07
CA SER A 404 2.12 -10.99 -2.24
C SER A 404 3.18 -11.52 -1.25
N GLY A 405 3.91 -10.61 -0.59
CA GLY A 405 4.89 -10.92 0.45
C GLY A 405 6.26 -11.33 -0.09
N VAL A 406 7.19 -11.59 0.83
CA VAL A 406 8.61 -11.80 0.53
C VAL A 406 8.93 -13.07 -0.29
N GLY A 407 7.97 -13.99 -0.43
CA GLY A 407 8.12 -15.16 -1.30
C GLY A 407 8.22 -14.83 -2.79
N TYR A 408 7.75 -13.64 -3.19
CA TYR A 408 7.75 -13.19 -4.59
C TYR A 408 8.76 -12.08 -4.88
N LEU A 409 9.81 -11.97 -4.05
CA LEU A 409 10.93 -11.06 -4.34
C LEU A 409 11.41 -11.21 -5.79
N PRO A 410 11.68 -10.11 -6.50
CA PRO A 410 12.29 -10.16 -7.82
C PRO A 410 13.60 -10.95 -7.80
N ARG A 411 13.79 -11.79 -8.82
CA ARG A 411 15.00 -12.59 -9.03
C ARG A 411 16.20 -11.70 -9.31
N GLU A 412 16.05 -10.80 -10.25
CA GLU A 412 17.05 -9.80 -10.61
C GLU A 412 16.99 -8.65 -9.60
N THR A 413 18.12 -8.30 -8.99
CA THR A 413 18.23 -7.19 -8.02
C THR A 413 19.44 -6.31 -8.35
N SER A 414 19.30 -5.01 -8.11
CA SER A 414 20.35 -4.00 -8.30
C SER A 414 20.95 -3.60 -6.93
N PRO A 415 22.15 -3.00 -6.89
CA PRO A 415 22.65 -2.37 -5.68
C PRO A 415 21.68 -1.34 -5.08
N LYS A 416 20.89 -0.68 -5.94
CA LYS A 416 19.84 0.26 -5.50
C LYS A 416 18.72 -0.44 -4.73
N ASP A 417 18.33 -1.65 -5.13
CA ASP A 417 17.30 -2.44 -4.45
C ASP A 417 17.73 -2.86 -3.03
N ASP A 418 19.01 -3.21 -2.87
CA ASP A 418 19.60 -3.54 -1.58
C ASP A 418 19.53 -2.34 -0.62
N GLY A 419 19.75 -1.11 -1.10
CA GLY A 419 19.62 0.11 -0.29
C GLY A 419 18.18 0.55 0.04
N ARG A 420 17.23 0.29 -0.86
CA ARG A 420 15.83 0.78 -0.74
C ARG A 420 14.92 -0.04 0.16
N GLY A 421 15.26 -1.29 0.42
CA GLY A 421 14.28 -2.20 1.00
C GLY A 421 14.75 -3.65 0.94
N PRO A 422 15.76 -3.94 1.76
CA PRO A 422 16.78 -5.03 1.76
C PRO A 422 17.06 -5.91 0.53
N GLY A 423 16.63 -5.56 -0.70
CA GLY A 423 16.89 -6.33 -1.93
C GLY A 423 16.89 -7.85 -1.74
N ARG A 424 18.08 -8.47 -1.81
CA ARG A 424 18.24 -9.93 -1.65
C ARG A 424 18.02 -10.47 -0.23
N ASP A 425 18.19 -9.66 0.81
CA ASP A 425 18.14 -10.05 2.23
C ASP A 425 16.77 -9.73 2.87
N ARG A 426 15.74 -9.37 2.09
CA ARG A 426 14.44 -8.90 2.62
C ARG A 426 13.81 -9.85 3.63
N GLY A 427 13.90 -11.16 3.43
CA GLY A 427 13.37 -12.13 4.40
C GLY A 427 14.06 -12.09 5.76
N LEU A 428 15.39 -11.92 5.79
CA LEU A 428 16.15 -11.78 7.04
C LEU A 428 15.89 -10.44 7.71
N PHE A 429 15.82 -9.37 6.92
CA PHE A 429 15.48 -8.04 7.42
C PHE A 429 14.09 -8.01 8.08
N ILE A 430 13.08 -8.67 7.49
CA ILE A 430 11.73 -8.74 8.09
C ILE A 430 11.80 -9.34 9.50
N GLY A 431 12.42 -10.51 9.65
CA GLY A 431 12.60 -11.13 10.96
C GLY A 431 13.41 -10.24 11.92
N GLY A 432 14.46 -9.61 11.42
CA GLY A 432 15.31 -8.70 12.20
C GLY A 432 14.58 -7.48 12.72
N ILE A 433 13.93 -6.71 11.86
CA ILE A 433 13.26 -5.47 12.27
C ILE A 433 12.04 -5.73 13.18
N GLU A 434 11.34 -6.85 12.99
CA GLU A 434 10.26 -7.26 13.88
C GLU A 434 10.77 -7.59 15.29
N MET A 435 11.86 -8.35 15.39
CA MET A 435 12.39 -8.82 16.67
C MET A 435 13.18 -7.76 17.41
N GLU A 436 14.02 -7.00 16.71
CA GLU A 436 14.90 -6.00 17.33
C GLU A 436 14.15 -4.68 17.60
N HIS A 437 13.12 -4.35 16.80
CA HIS A 437 12.46 -3.05 16.86
C HIS A 437 10.93 -3.11 17.03
N ASN A 438 10.28 -4.28 17.04
CA ASN A 438 8.81 -4.32 17.14
C ASN A 438 8.12 -3.53 16.00
N ILE A 439 8.68 -3.63 14.79
CA ILE A 439 8.18 -2.95 13.59
C ILE A 439 7.95 -3.99 12.50
N VAL A 440 6.74 -4.02 11.95
CA VAL A 440 6.45 -4.78 10.73
C VAL A 440 6.59 -3.81 9.55
N PHE A 441 7.74 -3.84 8.88
CA PHE A 441 7.95 -2.96 7.73
C PHE A 441 7.41 -3.58 6.44
N PHE A 442 8.04 -4.64 5.93
CA PHE A 442 7.52 -5.42 4.81
C PHE A 442 6.62 -6.54 5.33
N PRO A 443 5.55 -6.90 4.60
CA PRO A 443 4.72 -8.04 4.99
C PRO A 443 5.45 -9.36 4.73
N SER A 444 5.20 -10.32 5.64
CA SER A 444 5.36 -11.75 5.38
C SER A 444 4.34 -12.25 4.34
N SER A 445 4.10 -13.56 4.26
CA SER A 445 3.02 -14.13 3.47
C SER A 445 1.61 -13.90 4.04
N ALA A 446 1.46 -13.28 5.22
CA ALA A 446 0.16 -13.17 5.91
C ALA A 446 -0.91 -12.42 5.10
N ILE A 447 -0.53 -11.35 4.39
CA ILE A 447 -1.46 -10.62 3.50
C ILE A 447 -1.95 -11.57 2.40
N LEU A 448 -1.03 -12.18 1.64
CA LEU A 448 -1.33 -13.12 0.56
C LEU A 448 -2.24 -14.27 1.05
N ALA A 449 -1.94 -14.86 2.20
CA ALA A 449 -2.71 -15.95 2.79
C ALA A 449 -4.18 -15.56 3.04
N SER A 450 -4.45 -14.29 3.36
CA SER A 450 -5.80 -13.80 3.67
C SER A 450 -6.64 -13.41 2.44
N MET A 451 -6.02 -13.23 1.27
CA MET A 451 -6.67 -12.61 0.10
C MET A 451 -7.90 -13.37 -0.41
N HIS A 452 -7.96 -14.68 -0.22
CA HIS A 452 -9.13 -15.48 -0.60
C HIS A 452 -10.42 -15.11 0.16
N LYS A 453 -10.29 -14.40 1.29
CA LYS A 453 -11.40 -13.87 2.09
C LYS A 453 -11.79 -12.45 1.69
N TRP A 454 -11.01 -11.80 0.81
CA TRP A 454 -11.26 -10.41 0.44
C TRP A 454 -12.42 -10.30 -0.55
N PRO A 455 -13.29 -9.29 -0.41
CA PRO A 455 -14.47 -9.12 -1.26
C PRO A 455 -14.14 -8.69 -2.70
N SER A 456 -13.08 -7.91 -2.91
CA SER A 456 -12.68 -7.41 -4.23
C SER A 456 -11.28 -6.79 -4.18
N ILE A 457 -10.61 -6.69 -5.33
CA ILE A 457 -9.28 -6.06 -5.43
C ILE A 457 -9.04 -5.43 -6.80
N PHE A 458 -8.39 -4.28 -6.83
CA PHE A 458 -7.78 -3.72 -8.03
C PHE A 458 -6.27 -3.68 -7.84
N LEU A 459 -5.52 -4.14 -8.82
CA LEU A 459 -4.07 -4.11 -8.84
C LEU A 459 -3.60 -3.31 -10.07
N ALA A 460 -2.66 -2.40 -9.88
CA ALA A 460 -1.94 -1.76 -10.98
C ALA A 460 -0.44 -1.78 -10.72
N ARG A 461 0.38 -2.10 -11.72
CA ARG A 461 1.84 -2.09 -11.58
C ARG A 461 2.59 -1.85 -12.88
N GLY A 462 3.81 -1.36 -12.74
CA GLY A 462 4.82 -1.46 -13.77
C GLY A 462 5.29 -2.92 -13.93
N LEU A 463 5.58 -3.33 -15.16
CA LEU A 463 6.07 -4.68 -15.44
C LEU A 463 7.43 -4.95 -14.78
N TRP A 464 8.30 -3.96 -14.67
CA TRP A 464 9.60 -4.07 -14.01
C TRP A 464 9.66 -3.40 -12.64
N CYS A 465 8.57 -3.49 -11.90
CA CYS A 465 8.47 -3.05 -10.51
C CYS A 465 9.41 -3.84 -9.57
N TYR A 466 10.22 -3.16 -8.75
CA TYR A 466 11.15 -3.80 -7.80
C TYR A 466 10.49 -4.31 -6.52
N ALA A 467 9.26 -3.87 -6.23
CA ALA A 467 8.58 -4.22 -5.00
C ALA A 467 8.31 -5.72 -4.92
N ASP A 468 7.87 -6.29 -6.04
CA ASP A 468 7.39 -7.65 -6.13
C ASP A 468 7.48 -8.18 -7.57
N SER A 469 7.60 -9.49 -7.75
CA SER A 469 7.56 -10.09 -9.08
C SER A 469 6.16 -10.06 -9.70
N LEU A 470 6.05 -10.13 -11.03
CA LEU A 470 4.75 -10.09 -11.69
C LEU A 470 3.91 -11.35 -11.37
N GLU A 471 4.56 -12.48 -11.10
CA GLU A 471 3.92 -13.70 -10.61
C GLU A 471 3.25 -13.51 -9.25
N GLY A 472 3.82 -12.69 -8.36
CA GLY A 472 3.23 -12.37 -7.06
C GLY A 472 1.91 -11.61 -7.23
N SER A 473 1.89 -10.58 -8.07
CA SER A 473 0.64 -9.85 -8.40
C SER A 473 -0.41 -10.74 -9.06
N ILE A 474 0.00 -11.71 -9.91
CA ILE A 474 -0.91 -12.70 -10.51
C ILE A 474 -1.49 -13.64 -9.43
N ASP A 475 -0.68 -14.05 -8.46
CA ASP A 475 -1.15 -14.92 -7.37
C ASP A 475 -2.11 -14.17 -6.43
N SER A 476 -1.77 -12.94 -6.04
CA SER A 476 -2.67 -12.04 -5.31
C SER A 476 -4.00 -11.84 -6.04
N TYR A 477 -3.96 -11.60 -7.35
CA TYR A 477 -5.15 -11.53 -8.19
C TYR A 477 -5.93 -12.87 -8.20
N GLY A 478 -5.24 -14.00 -8.36
CA GLY A 478 -5.82 -15.33 -8.44
C GLY A 478 -6.66 -15.69 -7.21
N ARG A 479 -6.20 -15.29 -6.02
CA ARG A 479 -6.81 -15.63 -4.72
C ARG A 479 -8.14 -14.94 -4.46
N VAL A 480 -8.34 -13.70 -4.92
CA VAL A 480 -9.59 -12.96 -4.67
C VAL A 480 -10.72 -13.51 -5.54
N ASN A 481 -11.87 -13.84 -4.95
CA ASN A 481 -13.00 -14.47 -5.68
C ASN A 481 -14.01 -13.47 -6.23
N GLY A 482 -14.09 -12.27 -5.64
CA GLY A 482 -15.02 -11.23 -6.10
C GLY A 482 -14.47 -10.39 -7.27
N PRO A 483 -15.08 -9.23 -7.55
CA PRO A 483 -14.64 -8.34 -8.62
C PRO A 483 -13.16 -8.02 -8.51
N LYS A 484 -12.41 -8.25 -9.58
CA LYS A 484 -10.97 -8.05 -9.61
C LYS A 484 -10.45 -7.63 -10.97
N GLU A 485 -9.40 -6.82 -10.97
CA GLU A 485 -8.68 -6.42 -12.18
C GLU A 485 -7.18 -6.23 -11.87
N LEU A 486 -6.33 -6.66 -12.79
CA LEU A 486 -4.88 -6.45 -12.75
C LEU A 486 -4.46 -5.69 -14.01
N VAL A 487 -3.99 -4.47 -13.82
CA VAL A 487 -3.53 -3.58 -14.89
C VAL A 487 -2.01 -3.50 -14.86
N VAL A 488 -1.38 -3.81 -15.99
CA VAL A 488 0.07 -3.69 -16.15
C VAL A 488 0.43 -2.54 -17.10
N VAL A 489 1.58 -1.93 -16.86
CA VAL A 489 2.16 -0.83 -17.65
C VAL A 489 3.61 -1.16 -17.98
N ARG A 490 4.10 -0.81 -19.17
CA ARG A 490 5.53 -0.88 -19.50
C ARG A 490 6.28 0.25 -18.79
N GLY A 491 6.45 0.07 -17.48
CA GLY A 491 7.05 1.03 -16.59
C GLY A 491 7.64 0.41 -15.31
N PRO A 492 8.32 1.23 -14.51
CA PRO A 492 8.97 0.85 -13.26
C PRO A 492 7.99 0.90 -12.08
N HIS A 493 8.52 0.81 -10.86
CA HIS A 493 7.71 0.87 -9.63
C HIS A 493 6.93 2.19 -9.44
N PRO A 494 7.54 3.40 -9.54
CA PRO A 494 6.82 4.62 -9.20
C PRO A 494 5.76 4.99 -10.24
N PHE A 495 4.49 5.02 -9.83
CA PHE A 495 3.37 5.49 -10.65
C PHE A 495 3.62 6.86 -11.29
N ALA A 496 4.31 7.76 -10.59
CA ALA A 496 4.54 9.14 -11.02
C ALA A 496 5.39 9.27 -12.31
N VAL A 497 6.17 8.25 -12.68
CA VAL A 497 7.00 8.28 -13.90
C VAL A 497 6.39 7.47 -15.04
N TRP A 498 5.27 6.77 -14.82
CA TRP A 498 4.59 6.08 -15.91
C TRP A 498 4.12 7.10 -16.95
N PRO A 499 4.05 6.74 -18.25
CA PRO A 499 3.55 7.63 -19.28
C PRO A 499 2.18 8.22 -18.94
N ASP A 500 1.93 9.47 -19.31
CA ASP A 500 0.73 10.23 -18.95
C ASP A 500 -0.56 9.50 -19.37
N GLU A 501 -0.57 8.96 -20.59
CA GLU A 501 -1.66 8.16 -21.15
C GLU A 501 -1.93 6.88 -20.33
N GLU A 502 -0.87 6.24 -19.84
CA GLU A 502 -0.98 5.03 -19.03
C GLU A 502 -1.44 5.33 -17.61
N ARG A 503 -1.06 6.49 -17.04
CA ARG A 503 -1.61 6.95 -15.76
C ARG A 503 -3.10 7.23 -15.87
N ALA A 504 -3.53 7.93 -16.92
CA ALA A 504 -4.95 8.19 -17.20
C ALA A 504 -5.73 6.88 -17.37
N ARG A 505 -5.20 5.94 -18.16
CA ARG A 505 -5.80 4.60 -18.33
C ARG A 505 -5.94 3.89 -16.99
N VAL A 506 -4.89 3.86 -16.16
CA VAL A 506 -4.94 3.21 -14.85
C VAL A 506 -6.01 3.84 -13.95
N VAL A 507 -6.10 5.17 -13.89
CA VAL A 507 -7.12 5.86 -13.09
C VAL A 507 -8.53 5.59 -13.63
N GLU A 508 -8.72 5.56 -14.95
CA GLU A 508 -9.98 5.14 -15.57
C GLU A 508 -10.38 3.73 -15.12
N ARG A 509 -9.43 2.79 -15.09
CA ARG A 509 -9.68 1.42 -14.60
C ARG A 509 -9.97 1.39 -13.10
N MET A 510 -9.30 2.21 -12.28
CA MET A 510 -9.64 2.38 -10.86
C MET A 510 -11.09 2.85 -10.66
N ILE A 511 -11.53 3.81 -11.47
CA ILE A 511 -12.92 4.32 -11.48
C ILE A 511 -13.90 3.21 -11.86
N ALA A 512 -13.60 2.43 -12.91
CA ALA A 512 -14.44 1.31 -13.34
C ALA A 512 -14.58 0.24 -12.25
N TYR A 513 -13.48 -0.12 -11.60
CA TYR A 513 -13.47 -1.01 -10.44
C TYR A 513 -14.30 -0.44 -9.29
N GLY A 514 -14.05 0.81 -8.90
CA GLY A 514 -14.76 1.45 -7.79
C GLY A 514 -16.27 1.54 -8.01
N ARG A 515 -16.70 1.78 -9.25
CA ARG A 515 -18.12 1.74 -9.67
C ARG A 515 -18.68 0.34 -9.52
N ALA A 516 -18.00 -0.67 -10.04
CA ALA A 516 -18.45 -2.06 -9.95
C ALA A 516 -18.64 -2.49 -8.48
N VAL A 517 -17.66 -2.21 -7.61
CA VAL A 517 -17.71 -2.54 -6.19
C VAL A 517 -18.83 -1.78 -5.47
N THR A 518 -18.98 -0.47 -5.71
CA THR A 518 -20.00 0.36 -5.07
C THR A 518 -21.43 -0.12 -5.36
N PHE A 519 -21.66 -0.62 -6.58
CA PHE A 519 -22.95 -1.12 -7.03
C PHE A 519 -23.08 -2.65 -6.94
N GLY A 520 -22.12 -3.36 -6.34
CA GLY A 520 -22.18 -4.81 -6.17
C GLY A 520 -22.20 -5.59 -7.49
N ARG A 521 -21.60 -5.04 -8.56
CA ARG A 521 -21.50 -5.71 -9.86
C ARG A 521 -20.47 -6.83 -9.77
N LYS A 522 -20.72 -7.93 -10.48
CA LYS A 522 -19.82 -9.10 -10.50
C LYS A 522 -18.62 -8.94 -11.44
N SER A 523 -18.73 -8.05 -12.44
CA SER A 523 -17.71 -7.80 -13.45
C SER A 523 -17.36 -6.33 -13.54
N ILE A 524 -16.15 -6.05 -14.02
CA ILE A 524 -15.63 -4.71 -14.25
C ILE A 524 -15.60 -4.50 -15.77
N PRO A 525 -16.42 -3.61 -16.33
CA PRO A 525 -16.52 -3.44 -17.79
C PRO A 525 -15.25 -2.83 -18.36
N GLY A 526 -14.89 -3.20 -19.60
CA GLY A 526 -13.75 -2.63 -20.34
C GLY A 526 -12.36 -3.17 -19.95
N GLY A 527 -12.30 -4.20 -19.09
CA GLY A 527 -11.03 -4.86 -18.75
C GLY A 527 -10.46 -5.63 -19.95
N ARG A 528 -9.13 -5.75 -20.00
CA ARG A 528 -8.42 -6.56 -21.01
C ARG A 528 -8.25 -7.98 -20.46
N PRO A 529 -8.95 -9.01 -20.99
CA PRO A 529 -8.86 -10.36 -20.46
C PRO A 529 -7.49 -11.00 -20.75
N TRP A 530 -7.08 -11.91 -19.87
CA TRP A 530 -5.84 -12.68 -19.99
C TRP A 530 -5.99 -14.00 -19.24
N SER A 531 -5.36 -15.07 -19.72
CA SER A 531 -5.38 -16.41 -19.10
C SER A 531 -4.03 -16.89 -18.59
N ASP A 532 -2.94 -16.22 -18.99
CA ASP A 532 -1.57 -16.52 -18.56
C ASP A 532 -0.76 -15.22 -18.46
N MET A 533 0.45 -15.32 -17.92
CA MET A 533 1.34 -14.16 -17.72
C MET A 533 1.74 -13.48 -19.03
N LYS A 534 1.92 -14.22 -20.14
CA LYS A 534 2.30 -13.63 -21.43
C LYS A 534 1.14 -12.80 -21.99
N GLN A 535 -0.08 -13.31 -21.92
CA GLN A 535 -1.27 -12.56 -22.29
C GLN A 535 -1.48 -11.33 -21.41
N LEU A 536 -1.21 -11.43 -20.11
CA LEU A 536 -1.24 -10.25 -19.23
C LEU A 536 -0.23 -9.18 -19.71
N VAL A 537 1.02 -9.56 -20.00
CA VAL A 537 2.01 -8.63 -20.56
C VAL A 537 1.55 -8.03 -21.88
N ALA A 538 0.89 -8.82 -22.74
CA ALA A 538 0.28 -8.36 -23.99
C ALA A 538 -0.87 -7.36 -23.79
N THR A 539 -1.47 -7.28 -22.60
CA THR A 539 -2.48 -6.25 -22.30
C THR A 539 -1.89 -4.85 -22.12
N THR A 540 -0.56 -4.69 -22.05
CA THR A 540 0.05 -3.36 -22.01
C THR A 540 -0.20 -2.58 -23.31
N SER A 541 -0.46 -1.28 -23.20
CA SER A 541 -0.46 -0.41 -24.38
C SER A 541 0.95 -0.30 -24.95
N ASP A 542 1.07 0.09 -26.22
CA ASP A 542 2.36 0.32 -26.86
C ASP A 542 2.95 1.69 -26.50
N VAL A 543 3.05 1.94 -25.22
CA VAL A 543 3.57 3.18 -24.63
C VAL A 543 4.60 2.76 -23.59
N TRP A 544 5.80 3.31 -23.70
CA TRP A 544 6.94 2.94 -22.87
C TRP A 544 7.29 4.08 -21.93
N GLU A 545 7.71 3.73 -20.72
CA GLU A 545 8.38 4.69 -19.87
C GLU A 545 9.63 5.27 -20.60
N PRO A 546 9.84 6.60 -20.63
CA PRO A 546 10.71 7.24 -21.62
C PRO A 546 12.18 6.82 -21.60
N SER A 547 12.69 6.35 -20.47
CA SER A 547 14.08 5.92 -20.37
C SER A 547 14.33 4.53 -20.99
N THR A 548 13.28 3.71 -21.13
CA THR A 548 13.37 2.32 -21.59
C THR A 548 12.91 2.20 -23.03
N LYS A 549 13.83 1.79 -23.92
CA LYS A 549 13.55 1.68 -25.37
C LYS A 549 13.04 0.28 -25.75
N PRO A 550 12.16 0.17 -26.77
CA PRO A 550 11.77 -1.12 -27.33
C PRO A 550 12.99 -1.91 -27.83
N THR A 551 13.07 -3.20 -27.48
CA THR A 551 14.11 -4.12 -27.98
C THR A 551 13.47 -5.07 -28.99
N VAL A 552 13.80 -4.93 -30.28
CA VAL A 552 13.29 -5.81 -31.34
C VAL A 552 14.25 -6.98 -31.55
N ILE A 553 13.73 -8.21 -31.52
CA ILE A 553 14.50 -9.43 -31.75
C ILE A 553 14.27 -9.89 -33.19
N PRO A 554 15.33 -10.14 -33.98
CA PRO A 554 15.22 -10.63 -35.35
C PRO A 554 14.36 -11.89 -35.51
#